data_AF-A0ABD2NLQ4-F1
#
_entry.id   AF-A0ABD2NLQ4-F1
#
_cell.length_a   1.000
_cell.length_b   1.000
_cell.length_c   1.000
_cell.angle_alpha   90.00
_cell.angle_beta   90.00
_cell.angle_gamma   90.00
#
_symmetry.space_group_name_H-M   'P 1'
#
loop_
_entity.id
_entity.type
_entity.pdbx_description
1 polymer ?
#
loop_
_entity_poly.entity_id
_entity_poly.type
_entity_poly.pdbx_seq_one_letter_code
_entity_poly.pdbx_strand_id
1 'polypeptide(L)'
;MIEHKEKLWTKYKRTNLEADFLIHNQFARKLKKDIIEAKSVFEESVAHSENTKKLFKYIRSSLPSKVTVPLLQKEDGTFCGSQSEFEEVLAYSSSKIHSIEPKPDHILIPIANIDVKDVQFTPE
;
A
#
# COMPACT_ATOMS: atom_id res chain seq x y z
N MET A 1 -21.78 14.08 6.69
CA MET A 1 -20.74 15.13 6.86
C MET A 1 -20.54 15.97 5.59
N ILE A 2 -20.37 15.35 4.41
CA ILE A 2 -20.19 16.06 3.13
C ILE A 2 -21.42 16.92 2.79
N GLU A 3 -22.61 16.34 2.83
CA GLU A 3 -23.87 17.08 2.59
C GLU A 3 -24.06 18.28 3.53
N HIS A 4 -23.58 18.18 4.77
CA HIS A 4 -23.68 19.27 5.73
C HIS A 4 -22.73 20.42 5.37
N LYS A 5 -21.49 20.10 4.96
CA LYS A 5 -20.54 21.09 4.43
C LYS A 5 -21.13 21.83 3.22
N GLU A 6 -21.74 21.09 2.30
CA GLU A 6 -22.38 21.65 1.11
C GLU A 6 -23.57 22.54 1.45
N LYS A 7 -24.40 22.14 2.42
CA LYS A 7 -25.50 22.96 2.93
C LYS A 7 -24.99 24.28 3.53
N LEU A 8 -23.91 24.25 4.31
CA LEU A 8 -23.30 25.47 4.87
C LEU A 8 -22.75 26.38 3.77
N TRP A 9 -22.09 25.80 2.76
CA TRP A 9 -21.59 26.54 1.61
C TRP A 9 -22.72 27.19 0.80
N THR A 10 -23.80 26.44 0.57
CA THR A 10 -25.00 26.92 -0.12
C THR A 10 -25.67 28.04 0.67
N LYS A 11 -25.72 27.92 2.01
CA LYS A 11 -26.24 28.96 2.89
C LYS A 11 -25.45 30.25 2.74
N TYR A 12 -24.12 30.18 2.84
CA TYR A 12 -23.24 31.33 2.63
C TYR A 12 -23.43 31.96 1.24
N LYS A 13 -23.50 31.15 0.18
CA LYS A 13 -23.75 31.65 -1.18
C LYS A 13 -25.08 32.40 -1.31
N ARG A 14 -26.10 32.03 -0.53
CA ARG A 14 -27.41 32.68 -0.54
C ARG A 14 -27.45 33.96 0.28
N THR A 15 -26.82 33.96 1.46
CA THR A 15 -26.87 35.09 2.41
C THR A 15 -25.76 36.11 2.19
N ASN A 16 -24.63 35.68 1.64
CA ASN A 16 -23.38 36.43 1.47
C ASN A 16 -22.88 37.09 2.78
N LEU A 17 -23.22 36.49 3.92
CA LEU A 17 -22.84 36.97 5.24
C LEU A 17 -21.52 36.34 5.69
N GLU A 18 -20.61 37.16 6.22
CA GLU A 18 -19.32 36.69 6.73
C GLU A 18 -19.48 35.67 7.87
N ALA A 19 -20.50 35.82 8.72
CA ALA A 19 -20.78 34.86 9.78
C ALA A 19 -21.06 33.45 9.23
N ASP A 20 -21.78 33.32 8.11
CA ASP A 20 -22.06 32.03 7.49
C ASP A 20 -20.79 31.43 6.86
N PHE A 21 -19.92 32.27 6.31
CA PHE A 21 -18.60 31.84 5.82
C PHE A 21 -17.72 31.29 6.96
N LEU A 22 -17.66 31.99 8.09
CA LEU A 22 -16.90 31.56 9.27
C LEU A 22 -17.37 30.19 9.77
N ILE A 23 -18.70 29.98 9.83
CA ILE A 23 -19.29 28.69 10.22
C ILE A 23 -18.87 27.59 9.24
N HIS A 24 -18.99 27.82 7.93
CA HIS A 24 -18.56 26.86 6.91
C HIS A 24 -17.06 26.54 7.03
N ASN A 25 -16.20 27.55 7.18
CA ASN A 25 -14.76 27.38 7.28
C ASN A 25 -14.36 26.62 8.56
N GLN A 26 -14.98 26.94 9.69
CA GLN A 26 -14.75 26.24 10.95
C GLN A 26 -15.18 24.78 10.85
N PHE A 27 -16.34 24.50 10.25
CA PHE A 27 -16.79 23.13 10.00
C PHE A 27 -15.84 22.37 9.07
N ALA A 28 -15.41 23.00 7.96
CA ALA A 28 -14.48 22.39 7.01
C ALA A 28 -13.12 22.06 7.65
N ARG A 29 -12.59 22.95 8.49
CA ARG A 29 -11.35 22.73 9.24
C ARG A 29 -11.50 21.60 10.25
N LYS A 30 -12.62 21.57 10.99
CA LYS A 30 -12.92 20.49 11.94
C LYS A 30 -13.01 19.15 11.22
N LEU A 31 -13.82 19.07 10.16
CA LEU A 31 -13.97 17.85 9.36
C LEU A 31 -12.62 17.35 8.81
N LYS A 32 -11.73 18.25 8.37
CA LYS A 32 -10.38 17.87 7.92
C LYS A 32 -9.57 17.24 9.05
N LYS A 33 -9.62 17.80 10.26
CA LYS A 33 -8.95 17.24 11.43
C LYS A 33 -9.52 15.86 11.78
N ASP A 34 -10.84 15.74 11.86
CA ASP A 34 -11.52 14.49 12.19
C ASP A 34 -11.17 13.37 11.19
N ILE A 35 -11.05 13.69 9.89
CA ILE A 35 -10.63 12.72 8.85
C ILE A 35 -9.18 12.28 9.05
N ILE A 36 -8.27 13.21 9.35
CA ILE A 36 -6.85 12.89 9.56
C ILE A 36 -6.69 12.00 10.80
N GLU A 37 -7.38 12.34 11.89
CA GLU A 37 -7.37 11.58 13.13
C GLU A 37 -7.95 10.18 12.93
N ALA A 38 -9.13 10.06 12.31
CA ALA A 38 -9.74 8.77 12.00
C ALA A 38 -8.84 7.91 11.10
N LYS A 39 -8.16 8.53 10.13
CA LYS A 39 -7.19 7.84 9.27
C LYS A 39 -6.00 7.33 10.07
N SER A 40 -5.43 8.15 10.95
CA SER A 40 -4.30 7.76 11.81
C SER A 40 -4.66 6.57 12.70
N VAL A 41 -5.83 6.62 13.36
CA VAL A 41 -6.32 5.54 14.22
C VAL A 41 -6.54 4.25 13.41
N PHE A 42 -7.08 4.37 12.21
CA PHE A 42 -7.25 3.22 11.32
C PHE A 42 -5.90 2.62 10.90
N GLU A 43 -4.94 3.44 10.46
CA GLU A 43 -3.60 3.00 10.07
C GLU A 43 -2.90 2.28 11.23
N GLU A 44 -3.00 2.83 12.43
CA GLU A 44 -2.47 2.21 13.65
C GLU A 44 -3.15 0.86 13.92
N SER A 45 -4.48 0.77 13.80
CA SER A 45 -5.20 -0.50 13.98
C SER A 45 -4.83 -1.56 12.94
N VAL A 46 -4.53 -1.15 11.70
CA VAL A 46 -4.12 -2.03 10.61
C VAL A 46 -2.69 -2.52 10.82
N ALA A 47 -1.79 -1.65 11.30
CA ALA A 47 -0.40 -1.99 11.62
C ALA A 47 -0.29 -2.99 12.79
N HIS A 48 -1.14 -2.84 13.82
CA HIS A 48 -1.17 -3.75 14.98
C HIS A 48 -2.07 -4.98 14.78
N SER A 49 -2.71 -5.13 13.61
CA SER A 49 -3.58 -6.29 13.37
C SER A 49 -2.73 -7.53 13.09
N GLU A 50 -3.06 -8.66 13.73
CA GLU A 50 -2.42 -9.96 13.48
C GLU A 50 -2.58 -10.45 12.03
N ASN A 51 -3.52 -9.87 11.28
CA ASN A 51 -3.80 -10.23 9.90
C ASN A 51 -2.93 -9.43 8.91
N THR A 52 -1.77 -10.00 8.60
CA THR A 52 -0.80 -9.43 7.64
C THR A 52 -1.41 -9.09 6.27
N LYS A 53 -2.43 -9.83 5.80
CA LYS A 53 -3.10 -9.54 4.51
C LYS A 53 -3.82 -8.18 4.51
N LYS A 54 -4.36 -7.74 5.65
CA LYS A 54 -5.04 -6.43 5.75
C LYS A 54 -4.05 -5.28 5.54
N LEU A 55 -2.88 -5.37 6.16
CA LEU A 55 -1.80 -4.40 6.00
C LEU A 55 -1.31 -4.36 4.55
N PHE A 56 -1.01 -5.51 3.95
CA PHE A 56 -0.59 -5.57 2.55
C PHE A 56 -1.64 -5.01 1.59
N LYS A 57 -2.93 -5.32 1.81
CA LYS A 57 -4.02 -4.76 1.02
C LYS A 57 -4.10 -3.23 1.16
N TYR A 58 -3.97 -2.72 2.38
CA TYR A 58 -3.96 -1.29 2.65
C TYR A 58 -2.82 -0.58 1.92
N ILE A 59 -1.57 -1.05 2.09
CA ILE A 59 -0.37 -0.52 1.41
C ILE A 59 -0.54 -0.56 -0.10
N ARG A 60 -1.00 -1.70 -0.64
CA ARG A 60 -1.20 -1.83 -2.10
C ARG A 60 -2.27 -0.86 -2.62
N SER A 61 -3.31 -0.58 -1.84
CA SER A 61 -4.36 0.37 -2.22
C SER A 61 -3.98 1.84 -2.04
N SER A 62 -2.99 2.15 -1.19
CA SER A 62 -2.53 3.51 -0.92
C SER A 62 -1.42 3.98 -1.87
N LEU A 63 -0.74 3.06 -2.54
CA LEU A 63 0.28 3.37 -3.53
C LEU A 63 -0.38 3.89 -4.83
N PRO A 64 0.00 5.09 -5.31
CA PRO A 64 -0.56 5.68 -6.52
C PRO A 64 -0.08 5.00 -7.80
N SER A 65 1.05 4.29 -7.74
CA SER A 65 1.60 3.51 -8.85
C SER A 65 1.09 2.07 -8.79
N LYS A 66 0.83 1.47 -9.96
CA LYS A 66 0.73 0.00 -10.04
C LYS A 66 2.04 -0.57 -9.49
N VAL A 67 1.96 -1.33 -8.39
CA VAL A 67 3.09 -2.15 -7.96
C VAL A 67 3.24 -3.25 -9.00
N THR A 68 4.10 -3.00 -9.99
CA THR A 68 4.48 -3.99 -10.99
C THR A 68 5.19 -5.11 -10.24
N VAL A 69 4.72 -6.35 -10.40
CA VAL A 69 5.46 -7.51 -9.91
C VAL A 69 6.84 -7.45 -10.60
N PRO A 70 7.96 -7.48 -9.85
CA PRO A 70 9.28 -7.47 -10.46
C PRO A 70 9.36 -8.60 -11.49
N LEU A 71 9.82 -8.28 -12.70
CA LEU A 71 9.99 -9.28 -13.73
C LEU A 71 11.04 -10.29 -13.24
N LEU A 72 10.72 -11.58 -13.30
CA LEU A 72 11.68 -12.63 -12.95
C LEU A 72 12.82 -12.62 -13.97
N GLN A 73 14.05 -12.61 -13.45
CA GLN A 73 15.25 -12.77 -14.26
C GLN A 73 15.48 -14.26 -14.52
N LYS A 74 15.71 -14.62 -15.78
CA LYS A 74 16.10 -15.95 -16.23
C LYS A 74 17.55 -16.24 -15.84
N GLU A 75 17.97 -17.50 -15.89
CA GLU A 75 19.36 -17.89 -15.66
C GLU A 75 20.33 -17.20 -16.65
N ASP A 76 19.85 -16.85 -17.84
CA ASP A 76 20.61 -16.14 -18.88
C ASP A 76 20.76 -14.62 -18.63
N GLY A 77 20.27 -14.11 -17.50
CA GLY A 77 20.33 -12.70 -17.14
C GLY A 77 19.27 -11.81 -17.82
N THR A 78 18.44 -12.36 -18.70
CA THR A 78 17.32 -11.65 -19.35
C THR A 78 16.04 -11.70 -18.51
N PHE A 79 15.17 -10.71 -18.64
CA PHE A 79 13.88 -10.67 -17.91
C PHE A 79 12.77 -11.39 -18.67
N CYS A 80 11.83 -12.01 -17.95
CA CYS A 80 10.65 -12.62 -18.54
C CYS A 80 9.75 -11.57 -19.19
N GLY A 81 9.50 -11.69 -20.50
CA GLY A 81 8.69 -10.72 -21.25
C GLY A 81 7.21 -11.06 -21.30
N SER A 82 6.84 -12.29 -20.97
CA SER A 82 5.47 -12.81 -21.04
C SER A 82 5.09 -13.58 -19.77
N GLN A 83 3.78 -13.64 -19.48
CA GLN A 83 3.24 -14.37 -18.34
C GLN A 83 3.55 -15.88 -18.41
N SER A 84 3.59 -16.44 -19.62
CA SER A 84 3.94 -17.86 -19.85
C SER A 84 5.38 -18.16 -19.45
N GLU A 85 6.32 -17.29 -19.85
CA GLU A 85 7.74 -17.45 -19.48
C GLU A 85 7.96 -17.31 -17.97
N PHE A 86 7.21 -16.42 -17.31
CA PHE A 86 7.26 -16.25 -15.87
C PHE A 86 6.84 -17.54 -15.15
N GLU A 87 5.76 -18.18 -15.59
CA GLU A 87 5.24 -19.41 -15.00
C GLU A 87 6.18 -20.60 -15.18
N GLU A 88 6.82 -20.71 -16.35
CA GLU A 88 7.83 -21.75 -16.62
C GLU A 88 9.07 -21.60 -15.72
N VAL A 89 9.60 -20.38 -15.60
CA VAL A 89 10.77 -20.09 -14.74
C VAL A 89 10.43 -20.31 -13.26
N LEU A 90 9.21 -19.97 -12.84
CA LEU A 90 8.74 -20.20 -11.48
C LEU A 90 8.57 -21.70 -11.19
N ALA A 91 8.01 -22.47 -12.12
CA ALA A 91 7.87 -23.92 -11.99
C ALA A 91 9.24 -24.62 -11.95
N TYR A 92 10.18 -24.19 -12.80
CA TYR A 92 11.54 -24.71 -12.83
C TYR A 92 12.32 -24.39 -11.54
N SER A 93 12.25 -23.15 -11.06
CA SER A 93 12.90 -22.78 -9.79
C SER A 93 12.30 -23.51 -8.59
N SER A 94 10.97 -23.66 -8.55
CA SER A 94 10.28 -24.40 -7.48
C SER A 94 10.64 -25.89 -7.47
N SER A 95 10.75 -26.53 -8.64
CA SER A 95 11.14 -27.94 -8.74
C SER A 95 12.60 -28.16 -8.31
N LYS A 96 13.50 -27.22 -8.63
CA LYS A 96 14.91 -27.23 -8.21
C LYS A 96 15.04 -27.13 -6.68
N ILE A 97 14.20 -26.32 -6.03
CA ILE A 97 14.17 -26.19 -4.56
C ILE A 97 13.58 -27.45 -3.90
N HIS A 98 12.52 -28.03 -4.46
CA HIS A 98 11.88 -29.22 -3.89
C HIS A 98 12.61 -30.54 -4.16
N SER A 99 13.56 -30.56 -5.11
CA SER A 99 14.40 -31.73 -5.40
C SER A 99 15.64 -31.82 -4.49
N ILE A 100 15.92 -30.79 -3.70
CA ILE A 100 16.99 -30.80 -2.69
C ILE A 100 16.37 -31.29 -1.39
N GLU A 101 16.69 -32.53 -1.01
CA GLU A 101 16.30 -33.07 0.30
C GLU A 101 16.85 -32.13 1.39
N PRO A 102 16.01 -31.64 2.32
CA PRO A 102 16.46 -30.68 3.31
C PRO A 102 17.51 -31.34 4.20
N LYS A 103 18.76 -30.90 4.08
CA LYS A 103 19.79 -31.27 5.07
C LYS A 103 19.28 -30.82 6.45
N PRO A 104 19.38 -31.67 7.49
CA PRO A 104 18.78 -31.41 8.80
C PRO A 104 19.34 -30.18 9.52
N ASP A 105 20.37 -29.52 8.98
CA ASP A 105 21.02 -28.35 9.59
C ASP A 105 20.51 -27.00 9.07
N HIS A 106 19.59 -26.98 8.10
CA HIS A 106 18.97 -25.72 7.64
C HIS A 106 17.67 -25.45 8.40
N ILE A 107 17.84 -24.97 9.63
CA ILE A 107 16.82 -24.18 10.32
C ILE A 107 16.40 -23.05 9.39
N LEU A 108 15.09 -22.96 9.09
CA LEU A 108 14.50 -21.78 8.46
C LEU A 108 14.82 -20.57 9.34
N ILE A 109 15.83 -19.79 8.95
CA ILE A 109 16.07 -18.49 9.58
C ILE A 109 14.84 -17.64 9.23
N PRO A 110 14.05 -17.18 10.22
CA PRO A 110 13.00 -16.21 9.97
C PRO A 110 13.67 -15.01 9.30
N ILE A 111 13.08 -14.49 8.21
CA ILE A 111 13.58 -13.32 7.49
C ILE A 111 13.53 -12.11 8.43
N ALA A 112 14.56 -11.98 9.26
CA ALA A 112 14.89 -10.86 10.10
C ALA A 112 16.33 -10.52 9.71
N ASN A 113 16.53 -9.35 9.13
CA ASN A 113 17.81 -8.80 8.64
C ASN A 113 18.19 -9.12 7.19
N ILE A 114 17.33 -8.76 6.24
CA ILE A 114 17.85 -8.28 4.94
C ILE A 114 18.13 -6.79 5.12
N ASP A 115 19.42 -6.41 5.17
CA ASP A 115 19.87 -5.02 5.10
C ASP A 115 19.54 -4.51 3.69
N VAL A 116 18.56 -3.61 3.57
CA VAL A 116 17.97 -3.12 2.31
C VAL A 116 18.90 -2.09 1.64
N LYS A 117 20.17 -2.44 1.43
CA LYS A 117 21.15 -1.52 0.82
C LYS A 117 21.30 -1.64 -0.69
N ASP A 118 20.80 -2.72 -1.30
CA ASP A 118 21.01 -2.96 -2.74
C ASP A 118 19.74 -2.93 -3.59
N VAL A 119 18.61 -2.43 -3.07
CA VAL A 119 17.42 -2.19 -3.90
C VAL A 119 17.52 -0.80 -4.52
N GLN A 120 18.17 -0.71 -5.68
CA GLN A 120 18.12 0.50 -6.50
C GLN A 120 16.76 0.58 -7.19
N PHE A 121 15.94 1.55 -6.76
CA PHE A 121 14.77 1.98 -7.51
C PHE A 121 15.23 2.92 -8.62
N THR A 122 15.08 2.50 -9.88
CA THR A 122 15.19 3.41 -11.02
C THR A 122 13.91 4.24 -11.14
N PRO A 123 13.96 5.57 -11.05
CA PRO A 123 12.85 6.43 -11.43
C PRO A 123 12.79 6.55 -12.97
N GLU A 124 11.58 6.55 -13.53
CA GLU A 124 11.32 7.06 -14.88
C GLU A 124 11.35 8.60 -14.89
#